data_AF-A0AAD9FGA0-F1
#
_entry.id   AF-A0AAD9FGA0-F1
#
_cell.length_a   1.000
_cell.length_b   1.000
_cell.length_c   1.000
_cell.angle_alpha   90.00
_cell.angle_beta   90.00
_cell.angle_gamma   90.00
#
_symmetry.space_group_name_H-M   'P 1'
#
loop_
_entity.id
_entity.type
_entity.pdbx_description
1 polymer ?
#
loop_
_entity_poly.entity_id
_entity_poly.type
_entity_poly.pdbx_seq_one_letter_code
_entity_poly.pdbx_strand_id
1 'polypeptide(L)'
;MVVSTETLFLETILSGETAWPWQQPHSDSVDLKTKRNAFDIIMAIRRLQEEKKIVVTEMDHHWKALKARADSLKELSCLLPSEPIQNLPWSLSEEGLKGVQSIVFRKRQNIREMKTHTRACYLQVLSGAENINFLQSASSEDFDSDSDSEID
;
A
#
# COMPACT_ATOMS: atom_id res chain seq x y z
N MET A 1 -15.49 48.15 -13.23
CA MET A 1 -14.67 48.22 -14.45
C MET A 1 -14.32 46.79 -14.84
N VAL A 2 -14.67 46.39 -16.06
CA VAL A 2 -14.47 45.04 -16.61
C VAL A 2 -12.97 44.81 -16.80
N VAL A 3 -12.44 43.71 -16.27
CA VAL A 3 -11.07 43.27 -16.55
C VAL A 3 -11.06 42.76 -17.99
N SER A 4 -10.50 43.55 -18.90
CA SER A 4 -10.27 43.14 -20.27
C SER A 4 -9.29 41.96 -20.27
N THR A 5 -9.77 40.77 -20.63
CA THR A 5 -8.89 39.64 -20.97
C THR A 5 -8.24 39.93 -22.33
N GLU A 6 -7.15 40.68 -22.31
CA GLU A 6 -6.28 40.84 -23.47
C GLU A 6 -5.54 39.52 -23.71
N THR A 7 -5.89 38.83 -24.79
CA THR A 7 -5.15 37.67 -25.27
C THR A 7 -3.78 38.12 -25.75
N LEU A 8 -2.74 37.88 -24.95
CA LEU A 8 -1.35 38.14 -25.32
C LEU A 8 -0.94 37.21 -26.46
N PHE A 9 -0.45 37.79 -27.56
CA PHE A 9 0.01 37.05 -28.73
C PHE A 9 1.34 36.34 -28.43
N LEU A 10 1.52 35.12 -28.96
CA LEU A 10 2.72 34.29 -28.69
C LEU A 10 4.02 35.04 -29.03
N GLU A 11 4.03 35.78 -30.13
CA GLU A 11 5.15 36.63 -30.56
C GLU A 11 5.55 37.62 -29.46
N THR A 12 4.58 38.27 -28.82
CA THR A 12 4.80 39.25 -27.74
C THR A 12 5.38 38.62 -26.47
N ILE A 13 5.03 37.35 -26.19
CA ILE A 13 5.59 36.57 -25.06
C ILE A 13 7.06 36.22 -25.33
N LEU A 14 7.39 35.88 -26.58
CA LEU A 14 8.73 35.46 -26.99
C LEU A 14 9.70 36.64 -27.18
N SER A 15 9.20 37.86 -27.41
CA SER A 15 10.02 39.08 -27.50
C SER A 15 10.70 39.48 -26.18
N GLY A 16 10.31 38.89 -25.04
CA GLY A 16 10.89 39.19 -23.73
C GLY A 16 10.54 40.57 -23.16
N GLU A 17 9.76 41.36 -23.89
CA GLU A 17 9.30 42.71 -23.53
C GLU A 17 8.02 42.68 -22.67
N THR A 18 7.37 41.52 -22.54
CA THR A 18 6.23 41.33 -21.64
C THR A 18 6.71 41.00 -20.23
N ALA A 19 6.50 41.94 -19.30
CA ALA A 19 6.56 41.63 -17.89
C ALA A 19 5.47 40.60 -17.58
N TRP A 20 5.89 39.42 -17.12
CA TRP A 20 4.95 38.38 -16.69
C TRP A 20 4.04 38.93 -15.59
N PRO A 21 2.80 38.43 -15.43
CA PRO A 21 1.90 38.90 -14.39
C PRO A 21 2.52 38.90 -12.98
N TRP A 22 3.46 37.98 -12.68
CA TRP A 22 4.23 37.90 -11.43
C TRP A 22 5.51 38.76 -11.39
N GLN A 23 5.84 39.49 -12.46
CA GLN A 23 6.91 40.48 -12.54
C GLN A 23 6.37 41.92 -12.47
N GLN A 24 5.07 42.11 -12.67
CA GLN A 24 4.45 43.43 -12.55
C GLN A 24 4.43 43.88 -11.08
N PRO A 25 4.73 45.15 -10.78
CA PRO A 25 4.50 45.72 -9.45
C PRO A 25 3.01 45.60 -9.14
N HIS A 26 2.64 44.65 -8.30
CA HIS A 26 1.25 44.45 -7.96
C HIS A 26 0.71 45.68 -7.22
N SER A 27 -0.49 46.13 -7.58
CA SER A 27 -1.26 47.11 -6.80
C SER A 27 -1.77 46.52 -5.47
N ASP A 28 -1.54 45.23 -5.23
CA ASP A 28 -1.82 44.54 -3.97
C ASP A 28 -0.83 44.95 -2.88
N SER A 29 -1.35 45.13 -1.67
CA SER A 29 -0.58 45.44 -0.46
C SER A 29 0.36 44.32 0.03
N VAL A 30 0.39 43.16 -0.64
CA VAL A 30 1.08 41.95 -0.17
C VAL A 30 2.16 41.51 -1.16
N ASP A 31 3.39 41.42 -0.67
CA ASP A 31 4.57 40.97 -1.43
C ASP A 31 4.43 39.54 -2.00
N LEU A 32 5.04 39.31 -3.16
CA LEU A 32 5.09 38.03 -3.87
C LEU A 32 5.69 36.91 -3.05
N LYS A 33 6.68 37.21 -2.18
CA LYS A 33 7.26 36.22 -1.27
C LYS A 33 6.20 35.63 -0.34
N THR A 34 5.30 36.47 0.17
CA THR A 34 4.20 36.06 1.05
C THR A 34 3.18 35.21 0.29
N LYS A 35 2.82 35.61 -0.94
CA LYS A 35 1.91 34.83 -1.80
C LYS A 35 2.46 33.44 -2.11
N ARG A 36 3.76 33.35 -2.42
CA ARG A 36 4.46 32.08 -2.67
C ARG A 36 4.46 31.18 -1.44
N ASN A 37 4.84 31.71 -0.28
CA ASN A 37 4.83 30.95 0.96
C ASN A 37 3.43 30.40 1.28
N ALA A 38 2.37 31.21 1.08
CA ALA A 38 1.01 30.74 1.27
C ALA A 38 0.63 29.62 0.28
N PHE A 39 1.02 29.75 -0.98
CA PHE A 39 0.81 28.71 -1.99
C PHE A 39 1.54 27.41 -1.64
N ASP A 40 2.81 27.49 -1.24
CA ASP A 40 3.62 26.33 -0.87
C ASP A 40 3.01 25.58 0.32
N ILE A 41 2.51 26.29 1.33
CA ILE A 41 1.79 25.71 2.46
C ILE A 41 0.51 25.00 2.00
N ILE A 42 -0.28 25.64 1.14
CA ILE A 42 -1.51 25.05 0.59
C ILE A 42 -1.19 23.79 -0.22
N MET A 43 -0.14 23.83 -1.03
CA MET A 43 0.28 22.69 -1.85
C MET A 43 0.81 21.54 -0.98
N ALA A 44 1.58 21.83 0.07
CA ALA A 44 2.02 20.83 1.03
C ALA A 44 0.83 20.15 1.73
N ILE A 45 -0.18 20.92 2.15
CA ILE A 45 -1.40 20.37 2.75
C ILE A 45 -2.14 19.46 1.76
N ARG A 46 -2.32 19.90 0.50
CA ARG A 46 -2.96 19.09 -0.55
C ARG A 46 -2.20 17.80 -0.79
N ARG A 47 -0.87 17.88 -0.85
CA ARG A 47 0.00 16.71 -1.04
C ARG A 47 -0.15 15.72 0.11
N LEU A 48 -0.16 16.19 1.36
CA LEU A 48 -0.37 15.33 2.53
C LEU A 48 -1.76 14.66 2.53
N GLN A 49 -2.79 15.38 2.09
CA GLN A 49 -4.14 14.81 1.95
C GLN A 49 -4.18 13.69 0.92
N GLU A 50 -3.48 13.84 -0.20
CA GLU A 50 -3.36 12.81 -1.22
C GLU A 50 -2.55 11.60 -0.75
N GLU A 51 -1.41 11.82 -0.11
CA GLU A 51 -0.59 10.75 0.47
C GLU A 51 -1.38 9.93 1.50
N LYS A 52 -2.13 10.61 2.38
CA LYS A 52 -3.03 9.92 3.33
C LYS A 52 -4.06 9.04 2.62
N LYS A 53 -4.66 9.52 1.53
CA LYS A 53 -5.64 8.76 0.75
C LYS A 53 -4.99 7.50 0.16
N ILE A 54 -3.82 7.66 -0.47
CA ILE A 54 -3.05 6.54 -1.08
C ILE A 54 -2.71 5.49 -0.02
N VAL A 55 -2.19 5.91 1.13
CA VAL A 55 -1.82 4.99 2.22
C VAL A 55 -3.03 4.21 2.71
N VAL A 56 -4.17 4.87 2.96
CA VAL A 56 -5.39 4.20 3.42
C VAL A 56 -5.92 3.22 2.37
N THR A 57 -5.87 3.58 1.09
CA THR A 57 -6.31 2.67 0.01
C THR A 57 -5.40 1.44 -0.10
N GLU A 58 -4.09 1.60 0.06
CA GLU A 58 -3.16 0.48 0.00
C GLU A 58 -3.30 -0.43 1.23
N MET A 59 -3.53 0.15 2.42
CA MET A 59 -3.83 -0.61 3.64
C MET A 59 -5.09 -1.47 3.50
N ASP A 60 -6.16 -0.91 2.93
CA ASP A 60 -7.40 -1.64 2.66
C ASP A 60 -7.18 -2.77 1.64
N HIS A 61 -6.45 -2.50 0.57
CA HIS A 61 -6.11 -3.50 -0.45
C HIS A 61 -5.31 -4.67 0.15
N HIS A 62 -4.23 -4.38 0.89
CA HIS A 62 -3.44 -5.41 1.56
C HIS A 62 -4.26 -6.19 2.60
N TRP A 63 -5.11 -5.52 3.38
CA TRP A 63 -5.99 -6.20 4.33
C TRP A 63 -6.97 -7.16 3.65
N LYS A 64 -7.56 -6.75 2.53
CA LYS A 64 -8.43 -7.61 1.71
C LYS A 64 -7.69 -8.83 1.17
N ALA A 65 -6.46 -8.64 0.68
CA ALA A 65 -5.62 -9.75 0.20
C ALA A 65 -5.31 -10.75 1.32
N LEU A 66 -4.90 -10.28 2.51
CA LEU A 66 -4.68 -11.14 3.68
C LEU A 66 -5.94 -11.88 4.11
N LYS A 67 -7.10 -11.21 4.06
CA LYS A 67 -8.39 -11.82 4.38
C LYS A 67 -8.74 -12.92 3.37
N ALA A 68 -8.63 -12.64 2.07
CA ALA A 68 -8.89 -13.62 1.02
C ALA A 68 -8.01 -14.87 1.18
N ARG A 69 -6.70 -14.70 1.45
CA ARG A 69 -5.78 -15.81 1.70
C ARG A 69 -6.19 -16.63 2.94
N ALA A 70 -6.65 -15.97 4.00
CA ALA A 70 -7.15 -16.64 5.20
C ALA A 70 -8.42 -17.46 4.90
N ASP A 71 -9.32 -16.92 4.08
CA ASP A 71 -10.57 -17.55 3.68
C ASP A 71 -10.30 -18.78 2.79
N SER A 72 -9.39 -18.68 1.81
CA SER A 72 -8.97 -19.83 0.98
C SER A 72 -8.33 -20.95 1.80
N LEU A 73 -7.49 -20.64 2.80
CA LEU A 73 -6.96 -21.68 3.70
C LEU A 73 -8.04 -22.29 4.59
N LYS A 74 -9.07 -21.53 4.96
CA LYS A 74 -10.22 -22.06 5.72
C LYS A 74 -11.02 -23.03 4.85
N GLU A 75 -11.27 -22.69 3.59
CA GLU A 75 -11.93 -23.58 2.62
C GLU A 75 -11.13 -24.86 2.40
N LEU A 76 -9.82 -24.76 2.15
CA LEU A 76 -8.93 -25.93 2.03
C LEU A 76 -8.97 -26.82 3.27
N SER A 77 -9.01 -26.21 4.45
CA SER A 77 -9.12 -26.95 5.71
C SER A 77 -10.45 -27.66 5.90
N CYS A 78 -11.54 -27.19 5.28
CA CYS A 78 -12.84 -27.87 5.30
C CYS A 78 -12.89 -29.05 4.33
N LEU A 79 -12.09 -29.01 3.26
CA LEU A 79 -11.98 -30.08 2.27
C LEU A 79 -11.09 -31.23 2.74
N LEU A 80 -10.19 -30.98 3.69
CA LEU A 80 -9.37 -32.02 4.32
C LEU A 80 -10.22 -32.84 5.30
N PRO A 81 -10.40 -34.15 5.06
CA PRO A 81 -11.12 -35.01 6.00
C PRO A 81 -10.39 -35.04 7.34
N SER A 82 -11.16 -34.95 8.43
CA SER A 82 -10.63 -35.20 9.77
C SER A 82 -10.47 -36.69 10.08
N GLU A 83 -11.02 -37.56 9.23
CA GLU A 83 -10.99 -39.03 9.34
C GLU A 83 -10.68 -39.64 7.96
N PRO A 84 -10.03 -40.83 7.89
CA PRO A 84 -9.68 -41.47 6.63
C PRO A 84 -10.93 -41.99 5.93
N ILE A 85 -11.57 -41.13 5.12
CA ILE A 85 -12.67 -41.54 4.26
C ILE A 85 -12.03 -42.23 3.04
N GLN A 86 -12.36 -43.51 2.82
CA GLN A 86 -11.91 -44.36 1.71
C GLN A 86 -12.19 -43.82 0.29
N ASN A 87 -12.78 -42.61 0.17
CA ASN A 87 -13.27 -42.03 -1.07
C ASN A 87 -12.80 -40.57 -1.27
N LEU A 88 -11.62 -40.20 -0.76
CA LEU A 88 -11.05 -38.89 -1.11
C LEU A 88 -10.48 -38.94 -2.54
N PRO A 89 -10.75 -37.95 -3.41
CA PRO A 89 -10.22 -37.92 -4.78
C PRO A 89 -8.70 -37.78 -4.84
N TRP A 90 -8.03 -37.60 -3.70
CA TRP A 90 -6.59 -37.47 -3.59
C TRP A 90 -6.03 -38.82 -3.14
N SER A 91 -5.33 -39.51 -4.03
CA SER A 91 -4.66 -40.80 -3.78
C SER A 91 -3.43 -40.66 -2.87
N LEU A 92 -3.55 -39.90 -1.77
CA LEU A 92 -2.50 -39.68 -0.79
C LEU A 92 -2.55 -40.77 0.28
N SER A 93 -1.38 -41.15 0.82
CA SER A 93 -1.32 -41.98 2.03
C SER A 93 -1.86 -41.22 3.25
N GLU A 94 -2.12 -41.95 4.33
CA GLU A 94 -2.54 -41.33 5.62
C GLU A 94 -1.50 -40.33 6.12
N GLU A 95 -0.21 -40.66 6.00
CA GLU A 95 0.91 -39.76 6.32
C GLU A 95 0.92 -38.53 5.42
N GLY A 96 0.63 -38.71 4.13
CA GLY A 96 0.51 -37.61 3.17
C GLY A 96 -0.62 -36.65 3.57
N LEU A 97 -1.77 -37.19 3.96
CA LEU A 97 -2.92 -36.38 4.42
C LEU A 97 -2.59 -35.61 5.70
N LYS A 98 -1.96 -36.26 6.69
CA LYS A 98 -1.48 -35.61 7.92
C LYS A 98 -0.44 -34.52 7.63
N GLY A 99 0.45 -34.77 6.66
CA GLY A 99 1.43 -33.79 6.18
C GLY A 99 0.77 -32.54 5.62
N VAL A 100 -0.20 -32.70 4.71
CA VAL A 100 -0.98 -31.59 4.15
C VAL A 100 -1.73 -30.83 5.25
N GLN A 101 -2.37 -31.53 6.18
CA GLN A 101 -3.08 -30.91 7.30
C GLN A 101 -2.12 -30.07 8.18
N SER A 102 -0.92 -30.58 8.46
CA SER A 102 0.13 -29.86 9.20
C SER A 102 0.58 -28.59 8.47
N ILE A 103 0.76 -28.66 7.14
CA ILE A 103 1.11 -27.50 6.31
C ILE A 103 0.00 -26.44 6.34
N VAL A 104 -1.26 -26.85 6.11
CA VAL A 104 -2.41 -25.94 6.15
C VAL A 104 -2.52 -25.29 7.53
N PHE A 105 -2.35 -26.06 8.61
CA PHE A 105 -2.36 -25.52 9.97
C PHE A 105 -1.27 -24.48 10.18
N ARG A 106 -0.02 -24.77 9.78
CA ARG A 106 1.11 -23.84 9.89
C ARG A 106 0.85 -22.55 9.12
N LYS A 107 0.41 -22.64 7.87
CA LYS A 107 0.09 -21.46 7.04
C LYS A 107 -1.06 -20.65 7.65
N ARG A 108 -2.06 -21.28 8.28
CA ARG A 108 -3.14 -20.58 8.99
C ARG A 108 -2.63 -19.81 10.22
N GLN A 109 -1.68 -20.37 10.97
CA GLN A 109 -1.07 -19.65 12.09
C GLN A 109 -0.26 -18.44 11.61
N ASN A 110 0.58 -18.64 10.59
CA ASN A 110 1.36 -17.55 10.00
C ASN A 110 0.47 -16.38 9.50
N ILE A 111 -0.64 -16.67 8.79
CA ILE A 111 -1.56 -15.62 8.36
C ILE A 111 -2.23 -14.91 9.56
N ARG A 112 -2.51 -15.63 10.64
CA ARG A 112 -3.10 -15.04 11.85
C ARG A 112 -2.14 -14.04 12.49
N GLU A 113 -0.88 -14.44 12.65
CA GLU A 113 0.20 -13.59 13.16
C GLU A 113 0.41 -12.37 12.26
N MET A 114 0.50 -12.60 10.94
CA MET A 114 0.63 -11.54 9.94
C MET A 114 -0.52 -10.53 10.04
N LYS A 115 -1.77 -10.99 10.18
CA LYS A 115 -2.93 -10.10 10.35
C LYS A 115 -2.87 -9.30 11.65
N THR A 116 -2.46 -9.92 12.76
CA THR A 116 -2.32 -9.19 14.04
C THR A 116 -1.23 -8.14 13.97
N HIS A 117 -0.08 -8.48 13.38
CA HIS A 117 1.04 -7.57 13.19
C HIS A 117 0.67 -6.42 12.26
N THR A 118 0.11 -6.74 11.08
CA THR A 118 -0.33 -5.75 10.08
C THR A 118 -1.32 -4.75 10.69
N ARG A 119 -2.29 -5.25 11.47
CA ARG A 119 -3.25 -4.39 12.17
C ARG A 119 -2.56 -3.44 13.15
N ALA A 120 -1.59 -3.92 13.92
CA ALA A 120 -0.83 -3.07 14.84
C ALA A 120 -0.05 -1.99 14.09
N CYS A 121 0.65 -2.36 13.01
CA CYS A 121 1.38 -1.41 12.16
C CYS A 121 0.45 -0.35 11.56
N TYR A 122 -0.73 -0.74 11.08
CA TYR A 122 -1.69 0.21 10.51
C TYR A 122 -2.22 1.19 11.54
N LEU A 123 -2.55 0.71 12.75
CA LEU A 123 -2.95 1.60 13.83
C LEU A 123 -1.84 2.58 14.22
N GLN A 124 -0.58 2.11 14.22
CA GLN A 124 0.57 2.96 14.50
C GLN A 124 0.75 4.07 13.45
N VAL A 125 0.71 3.72 12.16
CA VAL A 125 0.80 4.70 11.06
C VAL A 125 -0.35 5.71 11.13
N LEU A 126 -1.58 5.24 11.36
CA LEU A 126 -2.75 6.12 11.44
C LEU A 126 -2.76 7.01 12.68
N SER A 127 -2.08 6.61 13.75
CA SER A 127 -1.91 7.42 14.96
C SER A 127 -0.84 8.52 14.81
N GLY A 128 -0.06 8.52 13.72
CA GLY A 128 1.01 9.49 13.50
C GLY A 128 2.27 9.23 14.33
N ALA A 129 2.53 7.98 14.71
CA ALA A 129 3.72 7.63 15.48
C ALA A 129 5.01 7.88 14.67
N GLU A 130 6.01 8.51 15.31
CA GLU A 130 7.27 8.94 14.67
C GLU A 130 8.22 7.78 14.32
N ASN A 131 8.05 6.59 14.94
CA ASN A 131 8.92 5.44 14.74
C ASN A 131 8.13 4.18 14.38
N ILE A 132 7.89 3.99 13.08
CA ILE A 132 7.20 2.81 12.55
C ILE A 132 8.24 1.76 12.17
N ASN A 133 8.39 0.73 13.00
CA ASN A 133 9.28 -0.39 12.71
C ASN A 133 8.65 -1.34 11.68
N PHE A 134 8.71 -0.99 10.40
CA PHE A 134 8.28 -1.88 9.30
C PHE A 134 9.17 -3.13 9.17
N LEU A 135 10.41 -3.09 9.66
CA LEU A 135 11.47 -4.05 9.33
C LEU A 135 11.79 -5.07 10.42
N GLN A 136 11.20 -4.97 11.62
CA GLN A 136 11.56 -5.90 12.71
C GLN A 136 10.86 -7.27 12.62
N SER A 137 10.06 -7.53 11.59
CA SER A 137 9.24 -8.74 11.46
C SER A 137 9.51 -9.59 10.21
N ALA A 138 10.45 -9.20 9.34
CA ALA A 138 10.93 -10.07 8.25
C ALA A 138 11.95 -11.12 8.75
N SER A 139 11.77 -11.62 9.98
CA SER A 139 12.59 -12.68 10.57
C SER A 139 11.68 -13.83 11.00
N SER A 140 11.46 -14.75 10.07
CA SER A 140 11.89 -16.15 10.23
C SER A 140 11.73 -16.85 8.89
N GLU A 141 12.87 -17.26 8.33
CA GLU A 141 13.06 -18.45 7.51
C GLU A 141 11.80 -19.31 7.29
N ASP A 142 11.35 -19.41 6.04
CA ASP A 142 10.74 -20.64 5.54
C ASP A 142 11.27 -20.82 4.11
N PHE A 143 12.33 -21.61 4.07
CA PHE A 143 13.05 -22.12 2.93
C PHE A 143 12.13 -22.44 1.75
N ASP A 144 12.37 -21.76 0.63
CA ASP A 144 12.10 -22.30 -0.70
C ASP A 144 13.29 -23.22 -1.02
N SER A 145 13.35 -24.37 -0.33
CA SER A 145 14.33 -25.42 -0.68
C SER A 145 13.70 -26.29 -1.75
N ASP A 146 13.59 -25.72 -2.95
CA ASP A 146 13.48 -26.52 -4.16
C ASP A 146 14.87 -27.11 -4.42
N SER A 147 15.21 -28.16 -3.66
CA SER A 147 16.34 -29.00 -3.99
C SER A 147 15.91 -29.91 -5.12
N ASP A 148 16.03 -29.40 -6.35
CA ASP A 148 16.24 -30.23 -7.53
C ASP A 148 17.56 -30.99 -7.32
N SER A 149 17.48 -32.14 -6.66
CA SER A 149 18.50 -33.16 -6.83
C SER A 149 18.20 -33.89 -8.13
N GLU A 150 18.74 -33.38 -9.23
CA GLU A 150 18.95 -34.17 -10.44
C GLU A 150 19.79 -35.40 -10.06
N ILE A 151 19.22 -36.57 -10.34
CA ILE A 151 19.89 -37.87 -10.30
C ILE A 151 20.71 -38.00 -11.57
N ASP A 152 22.02 -38.18 -11.42
CA ASP A 152 22.89 -38.83 -12.41
C ASP A 152 23.38 -40.19 -11.85
#